data_AF-A0A6A4Q103-F1
#
_entry.id   AF-A0A6A4Q103-F1
#
_cell.length_a   1.000
_cell.length_b   1.000
_cell.length_c   1.000
_cell.angle_alpha   90.00
_cell.angle_beta   90.00
_cell.angle_gamma   90.00
#
_symmetry.space_group_name_H-M   'P 1'
#
loop_
_entity.id
_entity.type
_entity.pdbx_description
1 polymer ?
#
loop_
_entity_poly.entity_id
_entity_poly.type
_entity_poly.pdbx_seq_one_letter_code
_entity_poly.pdbx_strand_id
1 'polypeptide(L)'
;MDMNAYLGGFAASLLKYPVWVINVISPNSNHDTLGAIYERGFIGTYHDWCEAFSTYPRTYDLIHAGGVFNIYQDRCNISLILLEIDRILWPEGTAIFRESVELLLKVSLLKQ
;
A
#
# COMPACT_ATOMS: atom_id res chain seq x y z
N MET A 1 2.79 -4.49 -4.96
CA MET A 1 1.52 -4.05 -4.35
C MET A 1 1.50 -2.53 -4.28
N ASP A 2 0.39 -1.92 -4.66
CA ASP A 2 0.11 -0.51 -4.37
C ASP A 2 -0.88 -0.42 -3.22
N MET A 3 -0.44 0.09 -2.07
CA MET A 3 -1.24 0.13 -0.84
C MET A 3 -2.36 1.17 -0.88
N ASN A 4 -2.26 2.14 -1.79
CA ASN A 4 -3.26 3.19 -1.97
C ASN A 4 -3.30 3.61 -3.45
N ALA A 5 -4.06 2.87 -4.23
CA ALA A 5 -3.99 2.94 -5.69
C ALA A 5 -4.65 4.18 -6.31
N TYR A 6 -5.48 4.93 -5.57
CA TYR A 6 -6.33 5.98 -6.13
C TYR A 6 -7.00 5.48 -7.43
N LEU A 7 -6.60 6.00 -8.60
CA LEU A 7 -7.13 5.61 -9.92
C LEU A 7 -6.34 4.49 -10.63
N GLY A 8 -5.41 3.82 -9.96
CA GLY A 8 -4.56 2.76 -10.54
C GLY A 8 -3.39 3.28 -11.37
N GLY A 9 -2.92 4.51 -11.11
CA GLY A 9 -1.84 5.14 -11.89
C GLY A 9 -0.50 4.41 -11.80
N PHE A 10 -0.18 3.86 -10.62
CA PHE A 10 1.04 3.06 -10.42
C PHE A 10 1.02 1.79 -11.26
N ALA A 11 -0.08 1.01 -11.23
CA ALA A 11 -0.26 -0.17 -12.06
C ALA A 11 -0.19 0.16 -13.56
N ALA A 12 -0.80 1.27 -13.99
CA ALA A 12 -0.74 1.72 -15.38
C ALA A 12 0.69 2.03 -15.85
N SER A 13 1.53 2.61 -14.99
CA SER A 13 2.93 2.90 -15.32
C SER A 13 3.78 1.62 -15.50
N LEU A 14 3.39 0.53 -14.84
CA LEU A 14 4.11 -0.75 -14.84
C LEU A 14 3.61 -1.73 -15.91
N LEU A 15 2.60 -1.37 -16.69
CA LEU A 15 1.99 -2.25 -17.72
C LEU A 15 2.99 -2.79 -18.76
N LYS A 16 4.07 -2.05 -19.03
CA LYS A 16 5.11 -2.45 -19.99
C LYS A 16 6.06 -3.52 -19.46
N TYR A 17 6.08 -3.76 -18.15
CA TYR A 17 6.95 -4.72 -17.50
C TYR A 17 6.18 -6.01 -17.18
N PRO A 18 6.85 -7.19 -17.15
CA PRO A 18 6.22 -8.46 -16.84
C PRO A 18 5.96 -8.62 -15.33
N VAL A 19 5.22 -7.67 -14.74
CA VAL A 19 4.90 -7.62 -13.32
C VAL A 19 3.40 -7.49 -13.13
N TRP A 20 2.88 -8.04 -12.03
CA TRP A 20 1.50 -7.86 -11.63
C TRP A 20 1.44 -6.94 -10.40
N VAL A 21 0.40 -6.11 -10.35
CA VAL A 21 0.20 -5.15 -9.27
C VAL A 21 -1.18 -5.39 -8.69
N ILE A 22 -1.25 -5.74 -7.41
CA ILE A 22 -2.49 -5.64 -6.66
C ILE A 22 -2.67 -4.19 -6.19
N ASN A 23 -3.84 -3.64 -6.51
CA ASN A 23 -4.22 -2.28 -6.16
C ASN A 23 -5.11 -2.31 -4.91
N VAL A 24 -4.70 -1.65 -3.85
CA VAL A 24 -5.47 -1.58 -2.62
C VAL A 24 -6.11 -0.21 -2.50
N ILE A 25 -7.40 -0.18 -2.16
CA ILE A 25 -8.13 1.05 -1.87
C ILE A 25 -8.53 1.03 -0.39
N SER A 26 -8.16 2.10 0.31
CA SER A 26 -8.67 2.38 1.65
C SER A 26 -10.16 2.66 1.58
N PRO A 27 -11.01 1.95 2.37
CA PRO A 27 -12.39 2.36 2.61
C PRO A 27 -12.48 3.79 3.17
N ASN A 28 -11.39 4.23 3.81
CA ASN A 28 -11.25 5.51 4.49
C ASN A 28 -10.78 6.63 3.55
N SER A 29 -10.54 6.32 2.28
CA SER A 29 -10.27 7.36 1.28
C SER A 29 -11.60 7.96 0.80
N ASN A 30 -11.61 9.27 0.53
CA ASN A 30 -12.81 9.99 0.10
C ASN A 30 -13.36 9.55 -1.28
N HIS A 31 -12.68 8.64 -1.97
CA HIS A 31 -12.98 8.29 -3.35
C HIS A 31 -13.04 6.77 -3.53
N ASP A 32 -14.25 6.27 -3.72
CA ASP A 32 -14.44 4.90 -4.18
C ASP A 32 -14.04 4.78 -5.65
N THR A 33 -12.90 4.15 -5.89
CA THR A 33 -12.22 4.10 -7.19
C THR A 33 -12.06 2.68 -7.71
N LEU A 34 -12.53 1.67 -6.98
CA LEU A 34 -12.29 0.26 -7.34
C LEU A 34 -13.00 -0.11 -8.63
N GLY A 35 -14.22 0.40 -8.85
CA GLY A 35 -14.95 0.23 -10.11
C GLY A 35 -14.14 0.72 -11.31
N ALA A 36 -13.54 1.91 -11.21
CA ALA A 36 -12.70 2.47 -12.27
C ALA A 36 -11.40 1.67 -12.50
N ILE A 37 -10.85 1.02 -11.47
CA ILE A 37 -9.69 0.12 -11.59
C ILE A 37 -10.08 -1.15 -12.36
N TYR A 38 -11.23 -1.74 -12.05
CA TYR A 38 -11.72 -2.93 -12.76
C TYR A 38 -12.09 -2.65 -14.22
N GLU A 39 -12.71 -1.49 -14.51
CA GLU A 39 -13.00 -1.08 -15.89
C GLU A 39 -11.72 -0.94 -16.75
N ARG A 40 -10.58 -0.66 -16.12
CA ARG A 40 -9.26 -0.59 -16.77
C ARG A 40 -8.58 -1.96 -16.89
N GLY A 41 -9.18 -3.02 -16.38
CA GLY A 41 -8.63 -4.39 -16.40
C GLY A 41 -7.56 -4.65 -15.33
N PHE A 42 -7.44 -3.79 -14.32
CA PHE A 42 -6.52 -4.00 -13.21
C PHE A 42 -7.19 -4.76 -12.06
N ILE A 43 -6.38 -5.48 -11.28
CA ILE A 43 -6.84 -6.22 -10.10
C ILE A 43 -6.69 -5.33 -8.88
N GLY A 44 -7.71 -5.33 -8.01
CA GLY A 44 -7.65 -4.62 -6.75
C GLY A 44 -8.62 -5.14 -5.71
N THR A 45 -8.51 -4.62 -4.50
CA THR A 45 -9.37 -4.94 -3.35
C THR A 45 -9.51 -3.72 -2.43
N TYR A 46 -10.58 -3.68 -1.65
CA TYR A 46 -10.62 -2.82 -0.48
C TYR A 46 -9.85 -3.48 0.67
N HIS A 47 -9.14 -2.68 1.45
CA HIS A 47 -8.53 -3.14 2.70
C HIS A 47 -8.34 -1.99 3.68
N ASP A 48 -8.58 -2.26 4.96
CA ASP A 48 -8.23 -1.35 6.05
C ASP A 48 -6.87 -1.73 6.63
N TRP A 49 -5.89 -0.84 6.50
CA TRP A 49 -4.51 -1.11 6.95
C TRP A 49 -4.35 -1.11 8.48
N CYS A 50 -5.40 -0.79 9.24
CA CYS A 50 -5.42 -1.06 10.68
C CYS A 50 -5.66 -2.54 11.01
N GLU A 51 -6.06 -3.35 10.03
CA GLU A 51 -6.26 -4.79 10.13
C GLU A 51 -5.24 -5.57 9.29
N ALA A 52 -5.04 -6.85 9.62
CA ALA A 52 -4.16 -7.73 8.88
C ALA A 52 -4.69 -7.98 7.47
N PHE A 53 -3.84 -7.81 6.46
CA PHE A 53 -4.19 -8.07 5.07
C PHE A 53 -4.36 -9.57 4.85
N SER A 54 -5.44 -9.97 4.17
CA SER A 54 -5.74 -11.38 3.90
C SER A 54 -4.84 -11.95 2.78
N THR A 55 -3.53 -11.98 3.01
CA THR A 55 -2.51 -12.55 2.14
C THR A 55 -1.51 -13.36 2.95
N TYR A 56 -0.86 -14.31 2.28
CA TYR A 56 0.22 -15.07 2.87
C TYR A 56 1.41 -14.16 3.21
N PRO A 57 2.14 -14.43 4.30
CA PRO A 57 3.40 -13.73 4.58
C PRO A 57 4.36 -13.88 3.40
N ARG A 58 5.22 -12.88 3.18
CA ARG A 58 6.25 -12.90 2.14
C ARG A 58 5.67 -13.18 0.73
N THR A 59 4.67 -12.39 0.30
CA THR A 59 4.03 -12.53 -1.02
C THR A 59 4.52 -11.50 -2.04
N TYR A 60 4.90 -10.30 -1.59
CA TYR A 60 5.19 -9.18 -2.51
C TYR A 60 6.66 -8.78 -2.48
N ASP A 61 7.28 -8.63 -3.66
CA ASP A 61 8.67 -8.16 -3.78
C ASP A 61 8.80 -6.64 -3.65
N LEU A 62 7.75 -5.92 -4.06
CA LEU A 62 7.70 -4.45 -4.04
C LEU A 62 6.39 -3.97 -3.43
N ILE A 63 6.50 -3.08 -2.44
CA ILE A 63 5.35 -2.40 -1.82
C ILE A 63 5.49 -0.91 -2.04
N HIS A 64 4.47 -0.31 -2.65
CA HIS A 64 4.35 1.14 -2.80
C HIS A 64 3.32 1.65 -1.79
N ALA A 65 3.77 2.50 -0.87
CA ALA A 65 2.95 3.12 0.17
C ALA A 65 2.93 4.64 -0.05
N GLY A 66 1.93 5.12 -0.79
CA GLY A 66 1.76 6.54 -1.08
C GLY A 66 0.56 7.14 -0.35
N GLY A 67 0.78 8.09 0.54
CA GLY A 67 -0.30 8.75 1.30
C GLY A 67 -1.04 7.84 2.29
N VAL A 68 -0.55 6.63 2.55
CA VAL A 68 -1.16 5.65 3.46
C VAL A 68 -1.03 6.13 4.90
N PHE A 69 0.17 6.52 5.33
CA PHE A 69 0.38 6.89 6.74
C PHE A 69 -0.41 8.15 7.11
N ASN A 70 -0.59 9.08 6.16
CA ASN A 70 -1.42 10.26 6.37
C ASN A 70 -2.91 9.94 6.56
N ILE A 71 -3.44 8.92 5.86
CA ILE A 71 -4.84 8.48 6.02
C ILE A 71 -5.06 7.82 7.39
N TYR A 72 -4.04 7.13 7.90
CA TYR A 72 -4.17 6.29 9.10
C TYR A 72 -3.59 6.89 10.39
N GLN A 73 -2.92 8.06 10.32
CA GLN A 73 -2.21 8.68 11.47
C GLN A 73 -3.09 8.87 12.72
N ASP A 74 -4.37 9.20 12.54
CA ASP A 74 -5.31 9.48 13.63
C ASP A 74 -6.14 8.26 14.03
N ARG A 75 -6.00 7.13 13.33
CA ARG A 75 -6.88 5.95 13.51
C ARG A 75 -6.15 4.74 14.06
N CYS A 76 -4.92 4.49 13.63
CA CYS A 76 -4.12 3.39 14.16
C CYS A 76 -2.62 3.71 14.17
N ASN A 77 -1.89 2.95 14.99
CA ASN A 77 -0.47 3.15 15.15
C ASN A 77 0.28 2.78 13.87
N ILE A 78 1.14 3.68 13.38
CA ILE A 78 2.02 3.48 12.22
C ILE A 78 2.85 2.20 12.37
N SER A 79 3.24 1.83 13.59
CA SER A 79 3.98 0.59 13.85
C SER A 79 3.21 -0.67 13.43
N LEU A 80 1.88 -0.70 13.55
CA LEU A 80 1.07 -1.84 13.09
C LEU A 80 1.11 -1.99 11.57
N ILE A 81 1.02 -0.86 10.86
CA ILE A 81 1.12 -0.84 9.40
C ILE A 81 2.52 -1.29 8.96
N LEU A 82 3.58 -0.84 9.65
CA LEU A 82 4.95 -1.26 9.36
C LEU A 82 5.18 -2.76 9.62
N LEU A 83 4.60 -3.31 10.69
CA LEU A 83 4.63 -4.75 10.96
C LEU A 83 3.92 -5.54 9.86
N GLU A 84 2.79 -5.03 9.38
CA GLU A 84 2.06 -5.66 8.29
C GLU A 84 2.84 -5.63 6.97
N ILE A 85 3.51 -4.50 6.68
CA ILE A 85 4.41 -4.36 5.55
C ILE A 85 5.56 -5.38 5.66
N ASP A 86 6.21 -5.51 6.82
CA ASP A 86 7.25 -6.54 7.00
C ASP A 86 6.69 -7.95 6.82
N ARG A 87 5.49 -8.23 7.34
CA ARG A 87 4.87 -9.55 7.21
C ARG A 87 4.66 -9.95 5.75
N ILE A 88 4.15 -9.05 4.91
CA ILE A 88 3.77 -9.35 3.52
C ILE A 88 4.92 -9.18 2.51
N LEU A 89 5.95 -8.41 2.84
CA LEU A 89 7.10 -8.17 1.97
C LEU A 89 8.01 -9.40 1.91
N TRP A 90 8.38 -9.84 0.71
CA TRP A 90 9.33 -10.94 0.50
C TRP A 90 10.69 -10.64 1.17
N PRO A 91 11.48 -11.63 1.64
CA PRO A 91 12.85 -11.36 2.09
C PRO A 91 13.66 -10.65 1.01
N GLU A 92 14.39 -9.58 1.33
CA GLU A 92 15.04 -8.69 0.35
C GLU A 92 14.11 -7.84 -0.54
N GLY A 93 12.79 -7.93 -0.33
CA GLY A 93 11.83 -7.06 -0.97
C GLY A 93 12.05 -5.59 -0.60
N THR A 94 11.57 -4.70 -1.46
CA THR A 94 11.69 -3.24 -1.26
C THR A 94 10.34 -2.62 -0.94
N ALA A 95 10.30 -1.77 0.07
CA ALA A 95 9.16 -0.90 0.36
C ALA A 95 9.53 0.55 0.03
N ILE A 96 8.68 1.21 -0.77
CA ILE A 96 8.82 2.62 -1.15
C ILE A 96 7.73 3.40 -0.42
N PHE A 97 8.16 4.34 0.43
CA PHE A 97 7.28 5.21 1.19
C PHE A 97 7.26 6.61 0.57
N ARG A 98 6.06 7.12 0.26
CA ARG A 98 5.86 8.47 -0.26
C ARG A 98 4.83 9.19 0.60
N GLU A 99 5.33 10.03 1.50
CA GLU A 99 4.53 10.79 2.48
C GLU A 99 5.06 12.20 2.73
N SER A 100 4.41 12.94 3.63
CA SER A 100 4.95 14.15 4.23
C SER A 100 6.23 13.89 5.03
N VAL A 101 7.09 14.90 5.10
CA VAL A 101 8.41 14.81 5.76
C VAL A 101 8.28 14.42 7.23
N GLU A 102 7.28 14.94 7.95
CA GLU A 102 7.08 14.64 9.36
C GLU A 102 6.77 13.14 9.60
N LEU A 103 5.94 12.54 8.75
CA LEU A 103 5.62 11.11 8.84
C LEU A 103 6.81 10.24 8.47
N LEU A 104 7.60 10.63 7.46
CA LEU A 104 8.82 9.92 7.09
C LEU A 104 9.84 9.92 8.23
N LEU A 105 9.97 11.02 8.97
CA LEU A 105 10.83 11.09 10.15
C LEU A 105 10.34 10.13 11.24
N LYS A 106 9.04 10.10 11.54
CA LYS A 106 8.45 9.15 12.50
C LYS A 106 8.72 7.70 12.10
N VAL A 107 8.53 7.35 10.82
CA VAL A 107 8.81 6.00 10.30
C VAL A 107 10.30 5.66 10.41
N SER A 108 11.19 6.62 10.12
CA SER A 108 12.63 6.39 10.20
C SER A 108 13.11 6.08 11.62
N LEU A 109 12.49 6.69 12.64
CA LEU A 109 12.80 6.43 14.05
C LEU A 109 12.32 5.05 14.53
N LEU A 110 11.33 4.47 13.87
CA LEU A 110 10.79 3.15 14.19
C LEU A 110 11.56 2.01 13.51
N LYS A 111 12.43 2.34 12.55
CA LYS A 111 13.29 1.39 11.85
C LYS A 111 14.52 1.09 12.74
N GLN A 112 14.36 0.19 13.70
CA GLN A 112 15.47 -0.39 14.47
C GLN A 112 16.13 -1.52 13.68
#